data_AF-A0A226MUF0-F1
#
_entry.id   AF-A0A226MUF0-F1
#
_cell.length_a   1.000
_cell.length_b   1.000
_cell.length_c   1.000
_cell.angle_alpha   90.00
_cell.angle_beta   90.00
_cell.angle_gamma   90.00
#
_symmetry.space_group_name_H-M   'P 1'
#
loop_
_entity.id
_entity.type
_entity.pdbx_description
1 polymer ?
#
loop_
_entity_poly.entity_id
_entity_poly.type
_entity_poly.pdbx_seq_one_letter_code
_entity_poly.pdbx_strand_id
1 'polypeptide(L)'
;MAAGGEERPERAGGCEHYRRGCLLRAPCCGKLYPCRLCHDGAEEHRLDRFRVAEVQCARCRLLQKAQQRCEGCSSLFGEYYCDVCHLFDRDKQQYHCDECGICRTCYEEMLKEYEKILCNDCNSRSTVQFHLIGMKCTNCESYNTAQDGKSKQPVE
;
A
#
# COMPACT_ATOMS: atom_id res chain seq x y z
N MET A 1 25.75 30.57 25.55
CA MET A 1 25.28 30.33 24.16
C MET A 1 25.05 28.85 24.02
N ALA A 2 23.79 28.44 23.90
CA ALA A 2 23.40 27.04 23.79
C ALA A 2 23.61 26.57 22.36
N ALA A 3 24.61 25.73 22.11
CA ALA A 3 24.71 24.94 20.89
C ALA A 3 24.11 23.56 21.20
N GLY A 4 22.77 23.49 21.15
CA GLY A 4 22.05 22.22 21.14
C GLY A 4 22.29 21.55 19.79
N GLY A 5 23.29 20.68 19.71
CA GLY A 5 23.42 19.74 18.61
C GLY A 5 22.32 18.70 18.77
N GLU A 6 21.19 18.90 18.08
CA GLU A 6 20.13 17.90 18.01
C GLU A 6 20.69 16.60 17.44
N GLU A 7 20.69 15.60 18.30
CA GLU A 7 21.13 14.24 18.08
C GLU A 7 20.32 13.63 16.92
N ARG A 8 20.94 13.46 15.76
CA ARG A 8 20.33 12.74 14.62
C ARG A 8 20.17 11.28 15.05
N PRO A 9 18.96 10.72 15.12
CA PRO A 9 18.81 9.33 15.51
C PRO A 9 19.39 8.44 14.41
N GLU A 10 20.48 7.75 14.73
CA GLU A 10 20.87 6.51 14.07
C GLU A 10 19.75 5.48 14.28
N ARG A 11 18.79 5.39 13.36
CA ARG A 11 17.78 4.32 13.42
C ARG A 11 17.54 3.72 12.04
N ALA A 12 17.88 2.44 11.99
CA ALA A 12 17.74 1.50 10.88
C ALA A 12 16.50 1.79 10.02
N GLY A 13 16.71 1.82 8.70
CA GLY A 13 15.69 2.11 7.71
C GLY A 13 14.34 1.45 8.02
N GLY A 14 13.35 2.27 8.33
CA GLY A 14 11.97 1.88 8.59
C GLY A 14 11.27 2.85 9.53
N CYS A 15 9.95 2.69 9.62
CA CYS A 15 9.10 3.30 10.63
C CYS A 15 8.14 2.23 11.18
N GLU A 16 7.33 2.55 12.18
CA GLU A 16 6.27 1.65 12.69
C GLU A 16 5.30 1.18 11.59
N HIS A 17 5.08 2.01 10.57
CA HIS A 17 4.20 1.67 9.45
C HIS A 17 4.80 0.67 8.44
N TYR A 18 6.08 0.83 8.10
CA TYR A 18 6.74 0.06 7.04
C TYR A 18 8.23 -0.11 7.35
N ARG A 19 8.77 -1.32 7.21
CA ARG A 19 10.22 -1.55 7.36
C ARG A 19 10.88 -1.46 5.99
N ARG A 20 11.73 -0.45 5.78
CA ARG A 20 12.37 -0.19 4.49
C ARG A 20 13.72 0.50 4.58
N GLY A 21 14.63 0.14 3.69
CA GLY A 21 15.99 0.70 3.63
C GLY A 21 16.13 2.10 3.01
N CYS A 22 15.03 2.82 2.74
CA CYS A 22 15.05 4.14 2.10
C CYS A 22 14.05 5.14 2.69
N LEU A 23 14.32 6.43 2.43
CA LEU A 23 13.46 7.58 2.71
C LEU A 23 12.85 8.06 1.39
N LEU A 24 11.55 8.30 1.35
CA LEU A 24 10.84 8.87 0.20
C LEU A 24 11.06 10.38 0.14
N ARG A 25 11.40 10.91 -1.04
CA ARG A 25 11.39 12.35 -1.30
C ARG A 25 9.98 12.77 -1.66
N ALA A 26 9.35 13.55 -0.79
CA ALA A 26 8.00 14.04 -0.98
C ALA A 26 7.96 15.04 -2.16
N PRO A 27 7.18 14.78 -3.24
CA PRO A 27 7.14 15.69 -4.39
C PRO A 27 6.43 17.01 -4.08
N CYS A 28 5.60 17.05 -3.03
CA CYS A 28 4.87 18.24 -2.58
C CYS A 28 5.76 19.27 -1.87
N CYS A 29 6.66 18.83 -1.00
CA CYS A 29 7.47 19.71 -0.15
C CYS A 29 8.99 19.51 -0.29
N GLY A 30 9.43 18.51 -1.05
CA GLY A 30 10.84 18.18 -1.28
C GLY A 30 11.56 17.56 -0.08
N LYS A 31 10.88 17.42 1.06
CA LYS A 31 11.42 16.84 2.31
C LYS A 31 11.47 15.32 2.23
N LEU A 32 12.34 14.72 3.06
CA LEU A 32 12.55 13.28 3.12
C LEU A 32 11.81 12.68 4.32
N TYR A 33 10.97 11.69 4.06
CA TYR A 33 10.25 10.96 5.11
C TYR A 33 10.46 9.47 4.95
N PRO A 34 10.34 8.68 6.04
CA PRO A 34 10.24 7.25 5.89
C PRO A 34 9.03 6.93 5.01
N CYS A 35 7.77 7.13 5.43
CA CYS A 35 6.58 6.85 4.59
C CYS A 35 5.70 8.07 4.38
N ARG A 36 4.73 7.90 3.47
CA ARG A 36 3.54 8.75 3.37
C ARG A 36 2.83 8.98 4.71
N LEU A 37 2.69 7.97 5.58
CA LEU A 37 1.97 8.14 6.85
C LEU A 37 2.76 9.00 7.84
N CYS A 38 4.08 8.87 7.87
CA CYS A 38 4.94 9.77 8.65
C CYS A 38 4.99 11.18 8.07
N HIS A 39 4.88 11.33 6.75
CA HIS A 39 4.71 12.64 6.12
C HIS A 39 3.36 13.26 6.54
N ASP A 40 2.25 12.55 6.33
CA ASP A 40 0.89 13.03 6.60
C ASP A 40 0.66 13.33 8.08
N GLY A 41 1.40 12.69 8.99
CA GLY A 41 1.37 12.99 10.42
C GLY A 41 2.26 14.18 10.84
N ALA A 42 3.27 14.53 10.03
CA ALA A 42 4.19 15.63 10.31
C ALA A 42 3.80 16.93 9.58
N GLU A 43 3.06 16.82 8.49
CA GLU A 43 2.69 17.94 7.62
C GLU A 43 1.17 18.11 7.55
N GLU A 44 0.69 19.34 7.35
CA GLU A 44 -0.75 19.65 7.22
C GLU A 44 -1.35 19.22 5.87
N HIS A 45 -0.60 18.47 5.06
CA HIS A 45 -1.02 18.00 3.75
C HIS A 45 -0.66 16.53 3.54
N ARG A 46 -1.35 15.89 2.60
CA ARG A 46 -1.13 14.48 2.28
C ARG A 46 -0.13 14.30 1.16
N LEU A 47 0.73 13.30 1.29
CA LEU A 47 1.65 12.88 0.26
C LEU A 47 0.92 12.02 -0.77
N ASP A 48 1.07 12.41 -2.04
CA ASP A 48 0.64 11.60 -3.16
C ASP A 48 1.69 10.52 -3.47
N ARG A 49 1.37 9.28 -3.09
CA ARG A 49 2.26 8.12 -3.26
C ARG A 49 2.57 7.82 -4.72
N PHE A 50 1.70 8.17 -5.67
CA PHE A 50 1.89 7.87 -7.08
C PHE A 50 2.91 8.80 -7.74
N ARG A 51 3.15 9.97 -7.14
CA ARG A 51 4.06 10.99 -7.66
C ARG A 51 5.48 10.90 -7.10
N VAL A 52 5.75 9.96 -6.19
CA VAL A 52 7.06 9.80 -5.57
C VAL A 52 8.03 9.19 -6.58
N ALA A 53 8.91 10.00 -7.17
CA ALA A 53 9.88 9.53 -8.17
C ALA A 53 11.28 9.23 -7.58
N GLU A 54 11.58 9.76 -6.39
CA GLU A 54 12.93 9.77 -5.83
C GLU A 54 12.95 9.24 -4.40
N VAL A 55 14.01 8.50 -4.06
CA VAL A 55 14.25 7.93 -2.74
C VAL A 55 15.71 8.12 -2.34
N GLN A 56 15.95 8.35 -1.05
CA GLN A 56 17.29 8.40 -0.47
C GLN A 56 17.60 7.09 0.25
N CYS A 57 18.75 6.48 -0.06
CA CYS A 57 19.21 5.29 0.65
C CYS A 57 19.52 5.62 2.13
N ALA A 58 18.97 4.86 3.06
CA ALA A 58 19.26 5.04 4.49
C ALA A 58 20.72 4.65 4.86
N ARG A 59 21.38 3.84 4.03
CA ARG A 59 22.72 3.30 4.28
C ARG A 59 23.84 4.17 3.72
N CYS A 60 23.77 4.53 2.44
CA CYS A 60 24.80 5.34 1.76
C CYS A 60 24.37 6.79 1.50
N ARG A 61 23.12 7.17 1.83
CA ARG A 61 22.55 8.51 1.61
C ARG A 61 22.53 9.00 0.17
N LEU A 62 22.74 8.10 -0.80
CA LEU A 62 22.56 8.41 -2.22
C LEU A 62 21.08 8.72 -2.50
N LEU A 63 20.82 9.88 -3.08
CA LEU A 63 19.52 10.23 -3.64
C LEU A 63 19.44 9.67 -5.07
N GLN A 64 18.43 8.86 -5.34
CA GLN A 64 18.29 8.12 -6.59
C GLN A 64 16.81 7.97 -6.96
N LYS A 65 16.54 7.46 -8.16
CA LYS A 65 15.17 7.13 -8.59
C LYS A 65 14.58 6.02 -7.72
N ALA A 66 13.27 6.06 -7.52
CA ALA A 66 12.53 5.03 -6.80
C ALA A 66 12.69 3.67 -7.52
N GLN A 67 13.31 2.73 -6.83
CA GLN A 67 13.60 1.39 -7.35
C GLN A 67 13.87 0.46 -6.17
N GLN A 68 13.78 -0.87 -6.33
CA GLN A 68 13.88 -1.83 -5.22
C GLN A 68 15.26 -1.86 -4.53
N ARG A 69 16.33 -1.45 -5.22
CA ARG A 69 17.72 -1.57 -4.75
C ARG A 69 18.50 -0.26 -4.89
N CYS A 70 19.36 0.03 -3.93
CA CYS A 70 20.27 1.17 -4.03
C CYS A 70 21.25 1.01 -5.21
N GLU A 71 21.45 2.06 -6.03
CA GLU A 71 22.42 2.03 -7.14
C GLU A 71 23.87 2.11 -6.64
N GLY A 72 24.11 2.81 -5.53
CA GLY A 72 25.45 2.97 -4.97
C GLY A 72 25.92 1.78 -4.13
N CYS A 73 25.09 1.31 -3.19
CA CYS A 73 25.49 0.28 -2.23
C CYS A 73 24.73 -1.05 -2.39
N SER A 74 23.94 -1.20 -3.45
CA SER A 74 23.19 -2.43 -3.76
C SER A 74 22.31 -2.95 -2.62
N SER A 75 21.97 -2.11 -1.64
CA SER A 75 21.16 -2.51 -0.49
C SER A 75 19.68 -2.56 -0.90
N LEU A 76 18.98 -3.61 -0.46
CA LEU A 76 17.57 -3.81 -0.75
C LEU A 76 16.73 -2.85 0.10
N PHE A 77 15.84 -2.08 -0.53
CA PHE A 77 14.96 -1.15 0.18
C PHE A 77 13.72 -1.83 0.76
N GLY A 78 13.25 -2.91 0.14
CA GLY A 78 12.15 -3.74 0.61
C GLY A 78 12.16 -5.06 -0.15
N GLU A 79 11.76 -6.14 0.51
CA GLU A 79 11.57 -7.45 -0.14
C GLU A 79 10.44 -7.35 -1.17
N TYR A 80 9.39 -6.59 -0.82
CA TYR A 80 8.34 -6.19 -1.75
C TYR A 80 8.55 -4.75 -2.22
N TYR A 81 8.47 -4.55 -3.53
CA TYR A 81 8.44 -3.24 -4.17
C TYR A 81 7.31 -3.21 -5.20
N CYS A 82 6.47 -2.17 -5.13
CA CYS A 82 5.49 -1.86 -6.17
C CYS A 82 5.86 -0.54 -6.82
N ASP A 83 6.05 -0.55 -8.14
CA ASP A 83 6.38 0.63 -8.94
C ASP A 83 5.19 1.59 -9.03
N VAL A 84 3.97 1.07 -9.15
CA VAL A 84 2.75 1.89 -9.23
C VAL A 84 2.52 2.66 -7.94
N CYS A 85 2.56 1.97 -6.79
CA CYS A 85 2.28 2.56 -5.49
C CYS A 85 3.51 3.19 -4.80
N HIS A 86 4.70 3.00 -5.36
CA HIS A 86 5.99 3.31 -4.73
C HIS A 86 6.10 2.79 -3.29
N LEU A 87 5.56 1.59 -3.05
CA LEU A 87 5.53 0.95 -1.73
C LEU A 87 6.75 0.05 -1.56
N PHE A 88 7.47 0.23 -0.47
CA PHE A 88 8.60 -0.60 -0.05
C PHE A 88 8.28 -1.19 1.32
N ASP A 89 8.20 -2.51 1.41
CA ASP A 89 7.96 -3.23 2.67
C ASP A 89 8.60 -4.63 2.65
N ARG A 90 8.38 -5.41 3.72
CA ARG A 90 8.78 -6.83 3.77
C ARG A 90 7.76 -7.69 3.07
N ASP A 91 8.15 -8.88 2.64
CA ASP A 91 7.18 -9.80 2.05
C ASP A 91 6.16 -10.25 3.11
N LYS A 92 4.91 -9.81 2.94
CA LYS A 92 3.75 -10.22 3.76
C LYS A 92 2.66 -10.81 2.87
N GLN A 93 3.05 -11.41 1.74
CA GLN A 93 2.12 -11.84 0.68
C GLN A 93 1.21 -10.71 0.18
N GLN A 94 1.74 -9.48 0.15
CA GLN A 94 1.01 -8.34 -0.43
C GLN A 94 1.16 -8.30 -1.94
N TYR A 95 0.12 -7.84 -2.62
CA TYR A 95 0.06 -7.77 -4.07
C TYR A 95 -0.52 -6.42 -4.52
N HIS A 96 -0.23 -6.03 -5.76
CA HIS A 96 -0.87 -4.89 -6.39
C HIS A 96 -2.19 -5.36 -7.00
N CYS A 97 -3.31 -4.75 -6.60
CA CYS A 97 -4.59 -5.01 -7.25
C CYS A 97 -4.78 -3.99 -8.37
N ASP A 98 -4.66 -4.42 -9.63
CA ASP A 98 -4.79 -3.54 -10.80
C ASP A 98 -6.17 -2.87 -10.89
N GLU A 99 -7.24 -3.59 -10.54
CA GLU A 99 -8.61 -3.03 -10.52
C GLU A 99 -8.77 -1.90 -9.49
N CYS A 100 -8.08 -1.99 -8.35
CA CYS A 100 -8.13 -0.98 -7.31
C CYS A 100 -7.05 0.10 -7.45
N GLY A 101 -6.00 -0.17 -8.23
CA GLY A 101 -4.80 0.67 -8.34
C GLY A 101 -4.01 0.81 -7.04
N ILE A 102 -4.16 -0.11 -6.08
CA ILE A 102 -3.48 -0.04 -4.77
C ILE A 102 -2.97 -1.40 -4.27
N CYS A 103 -1.87 -1.37 -3.52
CA CYS A 103 -1.35 -2.56 -2.85
C CYS A 103 -2.27 -3.00 -1.70
N ARG A 104 -2.55 -4.30 -1.62
CA ARG A 104 -3.36 -4.94 -0.57
C ARG A 104 -2.57 -6.08 0.06
N THR A 105 -2.75 -6.25 1.37
CA THR A 105 -2.38 -7.47 2.10
C THR A 105 -3.64 -8.34 2.16
N CYS A 106 -3.67 -9.45 1.43
CA CYS A 106 -4.78 -10.39 1.48
C CYS A 106 -4.22 -11.81 1.41
N TYR A 107 -4.87 -12.72 2.13
CA TYR A 107 -4.69 -14.14 1.95
C TYR A 107 -5.12 -14.52 0.53
N GLU A 108 -4.17 -14.96 -0.31
CA GLU A 108 -4.41 -15.37 -1.71
C GLU A 108 -5.57 -16.37 -1.85
N GLU A 109 -5.78 -17.20 -0.82
CA GLU A 109 -6.87 -18.16 -0.70
C GLU A 109 -8.27 -17.51 -0.77
N MET A 110 -8.48 -16.35 -0.16
CA MET A 110 -9.79 -15.67 -0.21
C MET A 110 -10.08 -15.04 -1.58
N LEU A 111 -9.06 -14.64 -2.33
CA LEU A 111 -9.23 -14.00 -3.64
C LEU A 111 -9.46 -15.02 -4.76
N LYS A 112 -9.22 -16.32 -4.52
CA LYS A 112 -9.48 -17.39 -5.49
C LYS A 112 -10.87 -17.99 -5.34
N GLU A 113 -11.65 -17.58 -4.34
CA GLU A 113 -13.03 -18.00 -4.18
C GLU A 113 -13.99 -17.22 -5.08
N TYR A 114 -14.96 -17.94 -5.64
CA TYR A 114 -16.08 -17.38 -6.37
C TYR A 114 -17.31 -17.40 -5.49
N GLU A 115 -17.95 -16.25 -5.35
CA GLU A 115 -19.13 -16.05 -4.53
C GLU A 115 -20.36 -15.91 -5.40
N LYS A 116 -21.44 -16.60 -5.00
CA LYS A 116 -22.76 -16.36 -5.56
C LYS A 116 -23.32 -15.11 -4.92
N ILE A 117 -23.76 -14.17 -5.75
CA ILE A 117 -24.35 -12.92 -5.32
C ILE A 117 -25.75 -12.76 -5.92
N LEU A 118 -26.63 -12.09 -5.18
CA LEU A 118 -27.91 -11.59 -5.63
C LEU A 118 -27.84 -10.07 -5.72
N CYS A 119 -28.16 -9.50 -6.88
CA CYS A 119 -28.20 -8.05 -7.05
C CYS A 119 -29.53 -7.48 -6.56
N ASN A 120 -29.48 -6.44 -5.73
CA ASN A 120 -30.68 -5.78 -5.21
C ASN A 120 -31.33 -4.84 -6.23
N ASP A 121 -30.60 -4.40 -7.27
CA ASP A 121 -31.14 -3.49 -8.29
C ASP A 121 -31.82 -4.22 -9.44
N CYS A 122 -31.22 -5.31 -9.94
CA CYS A 122 -31.76 -6.07 -11.08
C CYS A 122 -32.27 -7.47 -10.71
N ASN A 123 -32.23 -7.82 -9.42
CA ASN A 123 -32.69 -9.11 -8.87
C ASN A 123 -32.04 -10.35 -9.52
N SER A 124 -30.95 -10.16 -10.26
CA SER A 124 -30.23 -11.21 -10.97
C SER A 124 -29.16 -11.83 -10.08
N ARG A 125 -28.95 -13.14 -10.25
CA ARG A 125 -27.85 -13.85 -9.60
C ARG A 125 -26.61 -13.83 -10.49
N SER A 126 -25.45 -13.70 -9.89
CA SER A 126 -24.16 -13.81 -10.58
C SER A 126 -23.18 -14.60 -9.72
N THR A 127 -22.24 -15.29 -10.35
CA THR A 127 -21.10 -15.90 -9.65
C THR A 127 -19.87 -15.09 -10.04
N VAL A 128 -19.30 -14.38 -9.08
CA VAL A 128 -18.18 -13.47 -9.32
C VAL A 128 -17.06 -13.75 -8.34
N GLN A 129 -15.85 -13.43 -8.74
CA GLN A 129 -14.69 -13.56 -7.86
C GLN A 129 -14.90 -12.70 -6.61
N PHE A 130 -14.57 -13.25 -5.45
CA PHE A 130 -14.64 -12.50 -4.20
C PHE A 130 -13.72 -11.29 -4.26
N HIS A 131 -14.28 -10.13 -3.95
CA HIS A 131 -13.54 -8.89 -3.87
C HIS A 131 -13.97 -8.11 -2.63
N LEU A 132 -13.02 -7.79 -1.75
CA LEU A 132 -13.31 -7.20 -0.43
C LEU A 132 -14.09 -5.89 -0.50
N ILE A 133 -13.92 -5.11 -1.56
CA ILE A 133 -14.60 -3.81 -1.71
C ILE A 133 -16.06 -3.99 -2.13
N GLY A 134 -16.37 -5.06 -2.85
CA GLY A 134 -17.69 -5.27 -3.41
C GLY A 134 -17.66 -6.16 -4.63
N MET A 135 -18.71 -6.96 -4.75
CA MET A 135 -18.88 -7.93 -5.83
C MET A 135 -19.82 -7.34 -6.89
N LYS A 136 -19.29 -7.02 -8.07
CA LYS A 136 -20.04 -6.39 -9.16
C LYS A 136 -21.01 -7.39 -9.79
N CYS A 137 -22.28 -7.01 -9.97
CA CYS A 137 -23.24 -7.79 -10.73
C CYS A 137 -22.86 -7.82 -12.22
N THR A 138 -22.83 -9.02 -12.82
CA THR A 138 -22.49 -9.17 -14.26
C THR A 138 -23.62 -8.74 -15.21
N ASN A 139 -24.84 -8.55 -14.71
CA ASN A 139 -26.00 -8.18 -15.52
C ASN A 139 -26.20 -6.65 -15.63
N CYS A 140 -26.04 -5.92 -14.53
CA CYS A 140 -26.31 -4.47 -14.48
C CYS A 140 -25.13 -3.64 -13.97
N GLU A 141 -23.96 -4.27 -13.76
CA GLU A 141 -22.72 -3.64 -13.32
C GLU A 141 -22.79 -2.92 -11.95
N SER A 142 -23.90 -3.07 -11.22
CA SER A 142 -24.08 -2.53 -9.88
C SER A 142 -23.32 -3.35 -8.83
N TYR A 143 -22.87 -2.66 -7.78
CA TYR A 143 -22.26 -3.26 -6.60
C TYR A 143 -23.25 -3.43 -5.43
N ASN A 144 -24.52 -3.05 -5.60
CA ASN A 144 -25.57 -3.27 -4.60
C ASN A 144 -25.99 -4.75 -4.62
N THR A 145 -25.12 -5.61 -4.09
CA THR A 145 -25.24 -7.07 -4.15
C THR A 145 -25.08 -7.69 -2.76
N ALA A 146 -25.81 -8.77 -2.50
CA ALA A 146 -25.72 -9.57 -1.27
C ALA A 146 -25.21 -10.98 -1.59
N GLN A 147 -24.51 -11.65 -0.67
CA GLN A 147 -24.13 -13.05 -0.86
C GLN A 147 -25.38 -13.95 -0.86
N ASP A 148 -25.56 -14.69 -1.94
CA ASP A 148 -26.66 -15.63 -2.15
C ASP A 148 -26.30 -16.95 -1.45
N GLY A 149 -26.78 -17.14 -0.21
CA GLY A 149 -26.74 -18.42 0.49
C GLY A 149 -25.84 -18.53 1.73
N LYS A 150 -25.14 -17.47 2.18
CA LYS A 150 -24.44 -17.50 3.48
C LYS A 150 -25.37 -17.02 4.59
N SER A 151 -25.95 -17.97 5.33
CA SER A 151 -26.54 -17.71 6.65
C SER A 151 -25.51 -16.99 7.50
N LYS A 152 -25.85 -15.82 8.07
CA LYS A 152 -24.98 -15.12 9.01
C LYS A 152 -24.57 -16.11 10.11
N GLN A 153 -23.29 -16.50 10.16
CA GLN A 153 -22.79 -17.07 11.41
C GLN A 153 -22.92 -15.96 12.46
N PRO A 154 -23.54 -16.23 13.62
CA PRO A 154 -23.55 -15.27 14.70
C PRO A 154 -22.11 -14.91 15.06
N VAL A 155 -21.81 -13.62 15.05
CA VAL A 155 -20.63 -13.10 15.72
C VAL A 155 -20.89 -13.27 17.22
N GLU A 156 -20.08 -14.09 17.87
CA GLU A 156 -20.00 -14.17 19.34
C GLU A 156 -19.18 -13.00 19.89
#